data_AF-A0A2D6XF56-F1
#
_entry.id   AF-A0A2D6XF56-F1
#
_cell.length_a   1.000
_cell.length_b   1.000
_cell.length_c   1.000
_cell.angle_alpha   90.00
_cell.angle_beta   90.00
_cell.angle_gamma   90.00
#
_symmetry.space_group_name_H-M   'P 1'
#
loop_
_entity.id
_entity.type
_entity.pdbx_description
1 polymer ?
#
loop_
_entity_poly.entity_id
_entity_poly.type
_entity_poly.pdbx_seq_one_letter_code
_entity_poly.pdbx_strand_id
1 'polypeptide(L)' 'MERNTEGYTLTEWQNAVNRILLRKIGIGIGDLADFCIWDCWNDDMSPEDGAMEAIQNDDLPWEECLEE' A
#
# COMPACT_ATOMS: atom_id res chain seq x y z
N MET A 1 5.80 17.14 11.82
CA MET A 1 5.21 15.85 11.40
C MET A 1 6.36 14.88 11.23
N GLU A 2 6.23 13.70 11.83
CA GLU A 2 7.19 12.61 11.66
C GLU A 2 7.18 12.12 10.20
N ARG A 3 8.34 11.73 9.70
CA ARG A 3 8.54 11.21 8.33
C ARG A 3 9.36 9.93 8.43
N ASN A 4 9.04 8.94 7.60
CA ASN A 4 9.87 7.76 7.44
C ASN A 4 11.13 8.09 6.61
N THR A 5 12.02 7.12 6.43
CA THR A 5 13.28 7.31 5.68
C THR A 5 13.05 7.59 4.19
N GLU A 6 11.94 7.11 3.63
CA GLU A 6 11.45 7.45 2.28
C GLU A 6 10.90 8.89 2.18
N GLY A 7 10.87 9.62 3.30
CA GLY A 7 10.50 11.03 3.35
C GLY A 7 9.00 11.28 3.38
N TYR A 8 8.16 10.26 3.55
CA TYR A 8 6.70 10.39 3.65
C TYR A 8 6.27 10.57 5.10
N THR A 9 5.35 11.51 5.34
CA THR A 9 4.48 11.42 6.53
C THR A 9 3.55 10.21 6.38
N LEU A 10 3.02 9.69 7.50
CA LEU A 10 2.08 8.58 7.49
C LEU A 10 0.90 8.81 6.52
N THR A 11 0.34 10.02 6.53
CA THR A 11 -0.78 10.39 5.65
C THR A 11 -0.36 10.47 4.18
N GLU A 12 0.83 10.99 3.87
CA GLU A 12 1.33 11.02 2.48
C GLU A 12 1.59 9.59 1.98
N TRP A 13 2.15 8.72 2.83
CA TRP A 13 2.40 7.31 2.54
C TRP A 13 1.10 6.54 2.29
N GLN A 14 0.11 6.66 3.19
CA GLN A 14 -1.22 6.07 3.03
C GLN A 14 -1.89 6.49 1.73
N ASN A 15 -1.81 7.78 1.39
CA ASN A 15 -2.38 8.29 0.15
C ASN A 15 -1.66 7.75 -1.09
N ALA A 16 -0.37 7.44 -1.01
CA ALA A 16 0.37 6.82 -2.10
C ALA A 16 -0.05 5.36 -2.28
N VAL A 17 -0.07 4.57 -1.20
CA VAL A 17 -0.55 3.18 -1.20
C VAL A 17 -1.96 3.07 -1.76
N ASN A 18 -2.89 3.92 -1.28
CA ASN A 18 -4.27 3.92 -1.75
C ASN A 18 -4.41 4.16 -3.26
N ARG A 19 -3.58 5.05 -3.84
CA ARG A 19 -3.58 5.26 -5.31
C ARG A 19 -3.09 4.03 -6.06
N ILE A 20 -2.11 3.32 -5.52
CA ILE A 20 -1.56 2.11 -6.12
C ILE A 20 -2.59 0.98 -6.09
N LEU A 21 -3.25 0.76 -4.95
CA LEU A 21 -4.31 -0.23 -4.78
C LEU A 21 -5.49 0.02 -5.73
N LEU A 22 -5.99 1.27 -5.77
CA LEU A 22 -7.07 1.65 -6.68
C LEU A 22 -6.70 1.44 -8.15
N ARG A 23 -5.42 1.60 -8.51
CA ARG A 23 -4.94 1.36 -9.88
C ARG A 23 -4.79 -0.13 -10.20
N LYS A 24 -4.31 -0.94 -9.25
CA LYS A 24 -4.02 -2.36 -9.46
C LYS A 24 -5.26 -3.25 -9.37
N ILE A 25 -6.09 -3.03 -8.36
CA ILE A 25 -7.20 -3.92 -8.02
C ILE A 25 -8.54 -3.19 -7.88
N GLY A 26 -8.58 -1.86 -8.00
CA GLY A 26 -9.82 -1.07 -7.92
C GLY A 26 -10.39 -0.92 -6.52
N ILE A 27 -9.67 -1.38 -5.50
CA ILE A 27 -10.08 -1.35 -4.08
C ILE A 27 -9.23 -0.33 -3.33
N GLY A 28 -9.86 0.42 -2.43
CA GLY A 28 -9.17 1.42 -1.61
C GLY A 28 -8.58 0.80 -0.35
N ILE A 29 -7.57 1.46 0.22
CA ILE A 29 -6.94 1.04 1.48
C ILE A 29 -7.93 0.95 2.65
N GLY A 30 -9.02 1.74 2.60
CA GLY A 30 -10.06 1.73 3.63
C GLY A 30 -10.96 0.48 3.59
N ASP A 31 -10.89 -0.29 2.52
CA ASP A 31 -11.62 -1.55 2.35
C ASP A 31 -10.77 -2.77 2.79
N LEU A 32 -9.49 -2.55 3.11
CA LEU A 32 -8.53 -3.56 3.54
C LEU A 32 -8.45 -3.55 5.07
N ALA A 33 -9.29 -4.36 5.73
CA ALA A 33 -9.47 -4.33 7.17
C ALA A 33 -8.25 -4.84 7.96
N ASP A 34 -7.48 -5.76 7.37
CA ASP A 34 -6.35 -6.43 8.03
C ASP A 34 -4.99 -5.82 7.63
N PHE A 35 -4.96 -4.71 6.90
CA PHE A 35 -3.71 -4.09 6.48
C PHE A 35 -3.03 -3.28 7.61
N CYS A 36 -1.88 -3.75 8.08
CA CYS A 36 -1.07 -3.11 9.12
C CYS A 36 -0.28 -1.89 8.61
N ILE A 37 -1.01 -0.82 8.26
CA ILE A 37 -0.47 0.42 7.68
C ILE A 37 0.66 1.05 8.49
N TRP A 38 0.51 1.08 9.82
CA TRP A 38 1.48 1.74 10.69
C TRP A 38 2.81 0.97 10.72
N ASP A 39 2.75 -0.36 10.79
CA ASP A 39 3.95 -1.21 10.81
C ASP A 39 4.72 -1.07 9.48
N CYS A 40 4.02 -1.14 8.34
CA CYS A 40 4.66 -0.93 7.03
C CYS A 40 5.33 0.45 6.91
N TRP A 41 4.66 1.51 7.36
CA TRP A 41 5.24 2.85 7.31
C TRP A 41 6.43 3.01 8.28
N ASN A 42 6.35 2.42 9.46
CA ASN A 42 7.37 2.49 10.50
C ASN A 42 8.61 1.62 10.19
N ASP A 43 8.42 0.53 9.45
CA ASP A 43 9.48 -0.34 8.95
C ASP A 43 10.10 0.18 7.64
N ASP A 44 9.87 1.45 7.31
CA ASP A 44 10.46 2.13 6.15
C ASP A 44 10.11 1.48 4.80
N MET A 45 8.97 0.78 4.74
CA MET A 45 8.50 0.16 3.51
C MET A 45 8.09 1.23 2.49
N SER A 46 8.41 1.01 1.21
CA SER A 46 7.94 1.89 0.14
C SER A 46 6.41 1.79 -0.02
N PRO A 47 5.71 2.82 -0.52
CA PRO A 47 4.28 2.71 -0.82
C PRO A 47 3.95 1.58 -1.81
N GLU A 48 4.82 1.29 -2.76
CA GLU A 48 4.69 0.19 -3.70
C GLU A 48 4.72 -1.17 -3.00
N ASP A 49 5.71 -1.41 -2.15
CA ASP A 49 5.83 -2.65 -1.39
C ASP A 49 4.67 -2.79 -0.40
N GLY A 50 4.27 -1.70 0.27
CA GLY A 50 3.12 -1.67 1.17
C GLY A 50 1.81 -2.02 0.45
N ALA A 51 1.62 -1.54 -0.78
CA ALA A 51 0.46 -1.93 -1.59
C ALA A 51 0.49 -3.41 -1.97
N MET A 52 1.66 -3.98 -2.29
CA MET A 52 1.77 -5.41 -2.61
C MET A 52 1.55 -6.29 -1.37
N GLU A 53 2.10 -5.90 -0.22
CA GLU A 53 1.87 -6.55 1.07
C GLU A 53 0.38 -6.58 1.41
N ALA A 54 -0.32 -5.45 1.20
CA ALA A 54 -1.77 -5.36 1.43
C ALA A 54 -2.56 -6.32 0.54
N ILE A 55 -2.23 -6.39 -0.76
CA ILE A 55 -2.89 -7.30 -1.71
C ILE A 55 -2.63 -8.76 -1.33
N GLN A 56 -1.38 -9.11 -0.97
CA GLN A 56 -1.00 -10.47 -0.61
C GLN A 56 -1.65 -10.93 0.70
N ASN A 57 -1.71 -10.06 1.71
CA ASN A 57 -2.30 -10.40 3.01
C ASN A 57 -3.82 -10.58 2.95
N ASP A 58 -4.53 -9.81 2.12
CA ASP A 58 -5.98 -9.95 1.96
C ASP A 58 -6.40 -11.02 0.93
N ASP A 59 -5.44 -11.83 0.42
CA ASP A 59 -5.66 -12.86 -0.61
C ASP A 59 -6.43 -12.32 -1.83
N LEU A 60 -6.19 -11.05 -2.18
CA LEU A 60 -6.91 -10.38 -3.25
C LEU A 60 -6.31 -10.77 -4.61
N PRO A 61 -7.15 -10.97 -5.64
CA PRO A 61 -6.66 -11.26 -6.98
C PRO A 61 -5.88 -10.05 -7.50
N TRP A 62 -4.56 -10.18 -7.67
CA TRP A 62 -3.77 -9.26 -8.47
C TRP A 62 -3.40 -9.94 -9.77
N GLU A 63 -3.95 -9.44 -10.87
CA GLU A 63 -3.42 -9.78 -12.18
C GLU A 63 -2.08 -9.04 -12.31
N GLU A 64 -0.98 -9.80 -12.28
CA GLU A 64 0.30 -9.36 -12.81
C GLU A 64 -0.03 -8.85 -14.22
N CYS A 65 0.02 -7.53 -14.44
CA CYS A 65 -0.30 -6.94 -15.73
C CYS A 65 0.61 -7.63 -16.75
N LEU A 66 0.06 -8.60 -17.48
CA LEU A 66 0.71 -9.25 -18.58
C LEU A 66 1.03 -8.12 -19.56
N GLU A 67 2.31 -7.75 -19.61
CA GLU A 67 2.82 -6.92 -20.69
C GLU A 67 2.55 -7.68 -21.99
N GLU A 68 1.63 -7.15 -22.82
CA GLU A 68 1.46 -7.54 -24.22
C GLU A 68 2.64 -7.05 -25.08
#